data_AF-A0AAP8TQ48-F1
#
_entry.id   AF-A0AAP8TQ48-F1
#
_cell.length_a   1.000
_cell.length_b   1.000
_cell.length_c   1.000
_cell.angle_alpha   90.00
_cell.angle_beta   90.00
_cell.angle_gamma   90.00
#
_symmetry.space_group_name_H-M   'P 1'
#
loop_
_entity.id
_entity.type
_entity.pdbx_description
1 polymer ?
#
loop_
_entity_poly.entity_id
_entity_poly.type
_entity_poly.pdbx_seq_one_letter_code
_entity_poly.pdbx_strand_id
1 'polypeptide(L)'
;MLTVLNVEAYANGKYSPAEYLKNYALSVCIAEGYSAKEVKNDAAAAARGYTEFGDYSLAAHTAVRALAKEFLAKHYDSMSGEPMTMAKCIDLVHSQALQVIIKKYQGKGDN
;
A
#
# COMPACT_ATOMS: atom_id res chain seq x y z
N MET A 1 -15.29 38.17 23.13
CA MET A 1 -14.30 37.85 22.07
C MET A 1 -14.13 36.34 22.10
N LEU A 2 -14.78 35.63 21.17
CA LEU A 2 -14.73 34.16 21.09
C LEU A 2 -13.43 33.78 20.38
N THR A 3 -12.45 33.24 21.10
CA THR A 3 -11.30 32.56 20.48
C THR A 3 -11.80 31.22 19.97
N VAL A 4 -12.05 31.14 18.67
CA VAL A 4 -12.22 29.88 17.97
C VAL A 4 -10.84 29.20 17.99
N LEU A 5 -10.72 28.13 18.78
CA LEU A 5 -9.59 27.23 18.68
C LEU A 5 -9.70 26.55 17.31
N ASN A 6 -8.86 26.97 16.36
CA ASN A 6 -8.60 26.21 15.16
C ASN A 6 -7.96 24.89 15.58
N VAL A 7 -8.78 23.88 15.83
CA VAL A 7 -8.33 22.49 15.79
C VAL A 7 -8.17 22.18 14.31
N GLU A 8 -7.01 22.54 13.75
CA GLU A 8 -6.51 21.78 12.62
C GLU A 8 -6.42 20.35 13.13
N ALA A 9 -7.30 19.48 12.62
CA ALA A 9 -7.19 18.06 12.83
C ALA A 9 -5.91 17.61 12.11
N TYR A 10 -4.76 17.82 12.75
CA TYR A 10 -3.57 17.07 12.45
C TYR A 10 -3.96 15.63 12.72
N ALA A 11 -4.36 14.90 11.67
CA ALA A 11 -4.39 13.44 11.71
C ALA A 11 -3.03 13.06 12.29
N ASN A 12 -3.04 12.53 13.52
CA ASN A 12 -1.84 12.26 14.28
C ASN A 12 -1.09 11.17 13.50
N GLY A 13 -0.24 11.61 12.56
CA GLY A 13 0.20 10.82 11.42
C GLY A 13 1.16 9.75 11.91
N LYS A 14 0.62 8.61 12.32
CA LYS A 14 1.39 7.50 12.88
C LYS A 14 2.51 7.03 11.94
N TYR A 15 2.32 7.27 10.64
CA TYR A 15 3.24 6.91 9.57
C TYR A 15 3.46 8.11 8.65
N SER A 16 4.66 8.22 8.09
CA SER A 16 4.94 9.12 6.97
C SER A 16 4.13 8.73 5.74
N PRO A 17 3.90 9.65 4.78
CA PRO A 17 3.21 9.32 3.53
C PRO A 17 3.83 8.13 2.79
N ALA A 18 5.17 8.02 2.79
CA ALA A 18 5.86 6.90 2.15
C ALA A 18 5.60 5.57 2.87
N GLU A 19 5.50 5.57 4.19
CA GLU A 19 5.11 4.40 4.97
C GLU A 19 3.63 4.04 4.73
N TYR A 20 2.74 5.02 4.60
CA TYR A 20 1.36 4.74 4.17
C TYR A 20 1.29 4.08 2.79
N LEU A 21 2.06 4.56 1.82
CA LEU A 21 2.09 3.92 0.49
C LEU A 21 2.69 2.51 0.52
N LYS A 22 3.66 2.23 1.40
CA LYS A 22 4.16 0.87 1.65
C LYS A 22 3.13 -0.04 2.30
N ASN A 23 2.40 0.47 3.29
CA ASN A 23 1.32 -0.26 3.95
C ASN A 23 0.19 -0.55 2.96
N TYR A 24 -0.17 0.41 2.11
CA TYR A 24 -1.07 0.20 0.97
C TYR A 24 -0.57 -0.91 0.03
N ALA A 25 0.72 -0.89 -0.34
CA ALA A 25 1.31 -1.89 -1.23
C ALA A 25 1.17 -3.31 -0.67
N LEU A 26 1.46 -3.50 0.62
CA LEU A 26 1.29 -4.77 1.30
C LEU A 26 -0.17 -5.22 1.29
N SER A 27 -1.08 -4.34 1.72
CA SER A 27 -2.51 -4.64 1.82
C SER A 27 -3.12 -5.01 0.48
N VAL A 28 -2.80 -4.30 -0.61
CA VAL A 28 -3.31 -4.66 -1.93
C VAL A 28 -2.69 -5.94 -2.46
N CYS A 29 -1.40 -6.18 -2.23
CA CYS A 29 -0.78 -7.44 -2.63
C CYS A 29 -1.45 -8.64 -1.94
N ILE A 30 -1.73 -8.54 -0.65
CA ILE A 30 -2.46 -9.58 0.10
C ILE A 30 -3.88 -9.74 -0.44
N ALA A 31 -4.60 -8.64 -0.67
CA ALA A 31 -5.97 -8.66 -1.17
C ALA A 31 -6.10 -9.29 -2.58
N GLU A 32 -5.11 -9.09 -3.44
CA GLU A 32 -5.08 -9.65 -4.80
C GLU A 32 -4.52 -11.08 -4.81
N GLY A 33 -3.61 -11.41 -3.89
CA GLY A 33 -2.88 -12.68 -3.85
C GLY A 33 -3.58 -13.85 -3.16
N TYR A 34 -4.50 -13.57 -2.22
CA TYR A 34 -5.28 -14.61 -1.53
C TYR A 34 -6.69 -14.76 -2.12
N SER A 35 -7.23 -15.98 -2.11
CA SER A 35 -8.58 -16.29 -2.60
C SER A 35 -9.67 -16.21 -1.54
N ALA A 36 -9.31 -16.44 -0.26
CA ALA A 36 -10.25 -16.44 0.86
C ALA A 36 -10.92 -15.07 1.01
N LYS A 37 -12.26 -15.04 0.93
CA LYS A 37 -13.06 -13.80 0.96
C LYS A 37 -12.78 -12.95 2.21
N GLU A 38 -12.60 -13.59 3.36
CA GLU A 38 -12.24 -12.93 4.62
C GLU A 38 -10.96 -12.10 4.47
N VAL A 39 -9.88 -12.73 4.00
CA VAL A 39 -8.58 -12.09 3.78
C VAL A 39 -8.67 -10.98 2.73
N LYS A 40 -9.37 -11.22 1.61
CA LYS A 40 -9.53 -10.21 0.56
C LYS A 40 -10.26 -8.98 1.07
N ASN A 41 -11.34 -9.17 1.81
CA ASN A 41 -12.17 -8.08 2.29
C ASN A 41 -11.44 -7.24 3.34
N ASP A 42 -10.78 -7.88 4.30
CA ASP A 42 -10.04 -7.21 5.36
C ASP A 42 -8.83 -6.44 4.80
N ALA A 43 -8.01 -7.11 3.98
CA ALA A 43 -6.85 -6.47 3.36
C ALA A 43 -7.26 -5.33 2.42
N ALA A 44 -8.36 -5.46 1.67
CA ALA A 44 -8.88 -4.37 0.86
C ALA A 44 -9.42 -3.20 1.71
N ALA A 45 -9.99 -3.46 2.89
CA ALA A 45 -10.41 -2.41 3.82
C ALA A 45 -9.20 -1.67 4.40
N ALA A 46 -8.15 -2.39 4.81
CA ALA A 46 -6.89 -1.79 5.25
C ALA A 46 -6.25 -0.94 4.14
N ALA A 47 -6.24 -1.41 2.89
CA ALA A 47 -5.73 -0.64 1.75
C ALA A 47 -6.48 0.70 1.58
N ARG A 48 -7.82 0.70 1.67
CA ARG A 48 -8.60 1.95 1.61
C ARG A 48 -8.23 2.92 2.74
N GLY A 49 -8.09 2.41 3.97
CA GLY A 49 -7.63 3.22 5.09
C GLY A 49 -6.27 3.87 4.83
N TYR A 50 -5.29 3.11 4.31
CA TYR A 50 -3.98 3.67 3.96
C TYR A 50 -3.99 4.62 2.76
N THR A 51 -5.00 4.56 1.88
CA THR A 51 -5.22 5.57 0.84
C THR A 51 -5.77 6.87 1.42
N GLU A 52 -6.70 6.81 2.39
CA GLU A 52 -7.35 8.00 2.97
C GLU A 52 -6.38 8.89 3.77
N PHE A 53 -5.34 8.31 4.37
CA PHE A 53 -4.37 9.03 5.20
C PHE A 53 -3.04 9.34 4.49
N GLY A 54 -2.91 9.00 3.19
CA GLY A 54 -1.66 9.14 2.44
C GLY A 54 -1.68 10.31 1.46
N ASP A 55 -0.54 11.00 1.31
CA ASP A 55 -0.37 12.14 0.39
C ASP A 55 -0.05 11.74 -1.07
N TYR A 56 -0.38 10.50 -1.47
CA TYR A 56 -0.05 9.99 -2.79
C TYR A 56 -1.26 10.00 -3.73
N SER A 57 -1.02 10.48 -4.93
CA SER A 57 -1.95 10.51 -6.07
C SER A 57 -2.58 9.15 -6.41
N LEU A 58 -3.75 9.14 -7.05
CA LEU A 58 -4.40 7.94 -7.60
C LEU A 58 -3.50 7.21 -8.62
N ALA A 59 -2.71 7.97 -9.38
CA ALA A 59 -1.74 7.39 -10.31
C ALA A 59 -0.63 6.63 -9.56
N ALA A 60 -0.19 7.13 -8.40
CA ALA A 60 0.78 6.43 -7.56
C ALA A 60 0.21 5.11 -7.03
N HIS A 61 -1.03 5.14 -6.52
CA HIS A 61 -1.74 3.94 -6.06
C HIS A 61 -1.92 2.92 -7.19
N THR A 62 -2.31 3.38 -8.38
CA THR A 62 -2.46 2.53 -9.57
C THR A 62 -1.13 1.87 -9.97
N ALA A 63 -0.02 2.61 -9.93
CA ALA A 63 1.31 2.07 -10.18
C ALA A 63 1.70 1.00 -9.15
N VAL A 64 1.40 1.21 -7.87
CA VAL A 64 1.64 0.20 -6.82
C VAL A 64 0.80 -1.06 -7.05
N ARG A 65 -0.46 -0.94 -7.47
CA ARG A 65 -1.30 -2.11 -7.80
C ARG A 65 -0.75 -2.91 -8.97
N ALA A 66 -0.24 -2.24 -10.00
CA ALA A 66 0.40 -2.90 -11.13
C ALA A 66 1.65 -3.67 -10.66
N LEU A 67 2.51 -3.02 -9.86
CA LEU A 67 3.69 -3.66 -9.29
C LEU A 67 3.35 -4.86 -8.39
N ALA A 68 2.27 -4.78 -7.60
CA ALA A 68 1.82 -5.90 -6.79
C ALA A 68 1.47 -7.14 -7.64
N LYS A 69 0.80 -6.93 -8.78
CA LYS A 69 0.50 -8.01 -9.73
C LYS A 69 1.77 -8.61 -10.34
N GLU A 70 2.77 -7.80 -10.65
CA GLU A 70 4.07 -8.29 -11.13
C GLU A 70 4.76 -9.19 -10.09
N PHE A 71 4.73 -8.82 -8.81
CA PHE A 71 5.29 -9.65 -7.73
C PHE A 71 4.51 -10.94 -7.52
N LEU A 72 3.18 -10.89 -7.55
CA LEU A 72 2.32 -12.07 -7.40
C LEU A 72 2.54 -13.09 -8.54
N ALA A 73 2.82 -12.61 -9.76
CA ALA A 73 3.10 -13.42 -10.93
C ALA A 73 4.45 -14.16 -10.92
N LYS A 74 5.39 -13.79 -10.02
CA LYS A 74 6.69 -14.45 -9.93
C LYS A 74 6.55 -15.91 -9.48
N HIS A 75 7.36 -16.80 -10.05
CA HIS A 75 7.50 -18.16 -9.54
C HIS A 75 8.44 -18.16 -8.31
N TYR A 76 8.02 -18.81 -7.22
CA TYR A 76 8.82 -18.98 -6.01
C TYR A 76 8.90 -20.47 -5.73
N ASP A 77 10.12 -21.01 -5.64
CA ASP A 77 10.34 -22.38 -5.21
C ASP A 77 9.97 -22.50 -3.73
N SER A 78 9.23 -23.54 -3.37
CA SER A 78 8.84 -23.81 -2.00
C SER A 78 8.89 -25.30 -1.68
N MET A 79 9.63 -25.64 -0.62
CA MET A 79 9.65 -27.01 -0.09
C MET A 79 8.30 -27.45 0.48
N SER A 80 7.43 -26.50 0.87
CA SER A 80 6.09 -26.83 1.38
C SER A 80 5.05 -27.01 0.28
N GLY A 81 5.38 -26.70 -0.98
CA GLY A 81 4.43 -26.69 -2.09
C GLY A 81 3.48 -25.47 -2.11
N GLU A 82 3.58 -24.57 -1.13
CA GLU A 82 2.77 -23.35 -1.06
C GLU A 82 3.21 -22.32 -2.13
N PRO A 83 2.30 -21.46 -2.62
CA PRO A 83 2.59 -20.48 -3.68
C PRO A 83 3.47 -19.31 -3.21
N MET A 84 3.81 -19.27 -1.92
CA MET A 84 4.62 -18.22 -1.27
C MET A 84 4.07 -16.81 -1.45
N THR A 85 2.75 -16.66 -1.55
CA THR A 85 2.06 -15.36 -1.72
C THR A 85 2.52 -14.33 -0.70
N MET A 86 2.62 -14.70 0.59
CA MET A 86 3.09 -13.78 1.63
C MET A 86 4.52 -13.29 1.38
N ALA A 87 5.44 -14.21 1.01
CA ALA A 87 6.83 -13.84 0.72
C ALA A 87 6.93 -12.88 -0.47
N LYS A 88 6.14 -13.12 -1.53
CA LYS A 88 6.06 -12.21 -2.69
C LYS A 88 5.62 -10.80 -2.28
N CYS A 89 4.65 -10.69 -1.38
CA CYS A 89 4.17 -9.40 -0.88
C CYS A 89 5.16 -8.71 0.07
N ILE A 90 5.91 -9.47 0.87
CA ILE A 90 7.01 -8.92 1.68
C ILE A 90 8.11 -8.39 0.75
N ASP A 91 8.47 -9.14 -0.29
CA ASP A 91 9.50 -8.75 -1.25
C ASP A 91 9.09 -7.52 -2.07
N LEU A 92 7.80 -7.37 -2.39
CA LEU A 92 7.24 -6.15 -2.99
C LEU A 92 7.55 -4.92 -2.12
N VAL A 93 7.26 -4.99 -0.82
CA VAL A 93 7.43 -3.87 0.13
C VAL A 93 8.90 -3.44 0.25
N HIS A 94 9.83 -4.40 0.14
CA HIS A 94 11.26 -4.15 0.21
C HIS A 94 11.91 -3.87 -1.15
N SER A 95 11.13 -3.87 -2.23
CA SER A 95 11.68 -3.77 -3.59
C SER A 95 12.18 -2.37 -3.94
N GLN A 96 13.25 -2.34 -4.74
CA GLN A 96 13.73 -1.10 -5.35
C GLN A 96 12.67 -0.48 -6.29
N ALA A 97 11.85 -1.32 -6.93
CA ALA A 97 10.76 -0.87 -7.80
C ALA A 97 9.71 -0.05 -7.04
N LEU A 98 9.30 -0.49 -5.85
CA LEU A 98 8.38 0.28 -5.01
C LEU A 98 9.02 1.61 -4.57
N GLN A 99 10.31 1.59 -4.24
CA GLN A 99 11.04 2.80 -3.88
C GLN A 99 11.15 3.81 -5.03
N VAL A 100 11.22 3.34 -6.27
CA VAL A 100 11.16 4.20 -7.47
C VAL A 100 9.79 4.86 -7.60
N ILE A 101 8.70 4.12 -7.35
CA ILE A 101 7.33 4.69 -7.37
C ILE A 101 7.20 5.76 -6.28
N ILE A 102 7.59 5.45 -5.03
CA ILE A 102 7.56 6.40 -3.90
C ILE A 102 8.26 7.70 -4.30
N LYS A 103 9.51 7.64 -4.78
CA LYS A 103 10.26 8.84 -5.18
C LYS A 103 9.64 9.58 -6.37
N LYS A 104 9.09 8.86 -7.35
CA LYS A 104 8.51 9.46 -8.57
C LYS A 104 7.28 10.31 -8.26
N TYR A 105 6.47 9.89 -7.30
CA TYR A 105 5.17 10.49 -6.98
C TYR A 105 5.16 11.30 -5.67
N GLN A 106 6.27 11.36 -4.93
CA GLN A 106 6.36 12.15 -3.71
C GLN A 106 6.05 13.63 -3.97
N GLY A 107 5.13 14.20 -3.19
CA GLY A 107 4.74 15.61 -3.29
C GLY A 107 3.98 15.99 -4.57
N LYS A 108 3.49 15.00 -5.33
CA LYS A 108 2.67 15.23 -6.53
C LYS A 108 1.23 14.85 -6.22
N GLY A 109 0.39 15.86 -6.01
CA GLY A 109 -1.07 15.68 -5.97
C GLY A 109 -1.63 15.37 -7.35
N ASP A 110 -2.85 14.83 -7.40
CA ASP A 110 -3.61 14.78 -8.63
C ASP A 110 -4.12 16.20 -8.93
N ASN A 111 -3.64 16.80 -10.03
CA ASN A 111 -4.14 18.08 -10.53
C ASN A 111 -5.51 17.92 -11.19
#